data_AF-A0ABC9SHJ8-F1
#
_entry.id   AF-A0ABC9SHJ8-F1
#
_cell.length_a   1.000
_cell.length_b   1.000
_cell.length_c   1.000
_cell.angle_alpha   90.00
_cell.angle_beta   90.00
_cell.angle_gamma   90.00
#
_symmetry.space_group_name_H-M   'P 1'
#
loop_
_entity.id
_entity.type
_entity.pdbx_description
1 polymer ?
#
loop_
_entity_poly.entity_id
_entity_poly.type
_entity_poly.pdbx_seq_one_letter_code
_entity_poly.pdbx_strand_id
1 'polypeptide(L)'
;MVTIPTSASVDATGNVYISGVTYLAGQDYKGWIKKFAPNGIEDVTNWNKEFTMGHNGGIYTAAQRVAISPTDGAIYVGGTTQPVFNSSQNHFWIKKFSSNGVESTVNWNKSRSQNYLSKKLKAMIELAR
;
A
#
# COMPACT_ATOMS: atom_id res chain seq x y z
N MET A 1 3.25 17.13 13.55
CA MET A 1 2.82 16.08 12.61
C MET A 1 2.86 16.67 11.22
N VAL A 2 3.49 15.99 10.26
CA VAL A 2 3.59 16.45 8.88
C VAL A 2 2.97 15.38 7.98
N THR A 3 2.14 15.81 7.03
CA THR A 3 1.57 14.93 5.99
C THR A 3 2.01 15.43 4.63
N ILE A 4 2.42 14.51 3.76
CA ILE A 4 2.94 14.80 2.43
C ILE A 4 2.18 13.94 1.42
N PRO A 5 1.38 14.53 0.51
CA PRO A 5 0.80 13.79 -0.60
C PRO A 5 1.90 13.37 -1.58
N THR A 6 1.77 12.18 -2.15
CA THR A 6 2.78 11.56 -3.02
C THR A 6 2.26 11.26 -4.43
N SER A 7 0.95 11.08 -4.58
CA SER A 7 0.31 10.73 -5.85
C SER A 7 -1.18 11.08 -5.80
N ALA A 8 -1.74 11.38 -6.97
CA ALA A 8 -3.18 11.47 -7.18
C ALA A 8 -3.59 10.66 -8.42
N SER A 9 -4.79 10.10 -8.43
CA SER A 9 -5.42 9.48 -9.60
C SER A 9 -6.91 9.77 -9.59
N VAL A 10 -7.52 9.81 -10.76
CA VAL A 10 -8.96 10.10 -10.93
C VAL A 10 -9.63 8.90 -11.58
N ASP A 11 -10.78 8.47 -11.06
CA ASP A 11 -11.56 7.40 -11.68
C ASP A 11 -12.46 7.93 -12.83
N ALA A 12 -13.12 7.02 -13.54
CA ALA A 12 -13.98 7.37 -14.68
C ALA A 12 -15.21 8.23 -14.28
N THR A 13 -15.55 8.29 -12.99
CA THR A 13 -16.65 9.10 -12.46
C THR A 13 -16.18 10.43 -11.87
N GLY A 14 -14.87 10.71 -11.91
CA GLY A 14 -14.27 11.93 -11.41
C GLY A 14 -13.90 11.90 -9.92
N ASN A 15 -14.01 10.76 -9.22
CA ASN A 15 -13.52 10.70 -7.84
C ASN A 15 -12.00 10.77 -7.84
N VAL A 16 -11.45 11.53 -6.90
CA VAL A 16 -10.01 11.72 -6.75
C VAL A 16 -9.49 10.87 -5.60
N TYR A 17 -8.46 10.08 -5.88
CA TYR A 17 -7.73 9.28 -4.92
C TYR A 17 -6.37 9.90 -4.68
N ILE A 18 -6.06 10.24 -3.44
CA ILE A 18 -4.77 10.85 -3.06
C ILE A 18 -4.08 9.89 -2.10
N SER A 19 -2.84 9.52 -2.40
CA SER A 19 -1.97 8.80 -1.48
C SER A 19 -0.95 9.73 -0.84
N GLY A 20 -0.41 9.32 0.30
CA GLY A 20 0.65 10.07 0.94
C GLY A 20 1.32 9.34 2.08
N VAL A 21 2.10 10.11 2.83
CA VAL A 21 2.75 9.69 4.07
C VAL A 21 2.51 10.72 5.16
N THR A 22 2.25 10.24 6.37
CA THR A 22 2.26 11.05 7.59
C THR A 22 3.45 10.63 8.44
N TYR A 23 4.19 11.61 8.96
CA TYR A 23 5.27 11.38 9.92
C TYR A 23 5.18 12.35 11.11
N LEU A 24 5.60 11.85 12.26
CA LEU A 24 5.79 12.62 13.48
C LEU A 24 7.16 12.27 14.04
N ALA A 25 7.91 13.27 14.51
CA ALA A 25 9.24 13.03 15.08
C ALA A 25 9.12 12.01 16.24
N GLY A 26 9.96 10.97 16.22
CA GLY A 26 9.92 9.89 17.20
C GLY A 26 8.80 8.86 17.01
N GLN A 27 8.13 8.84 15.85
CA GLN A 27 7.11 7.85 15.51
C GLN A 27 7.38 7.21 14.14
N ASP A 28 6.76 6.06 13.89
CA ASP A 28 6.80 5.40 12.59
C ASP A 28 6.05 6.20 11.52
N TYR A 29 6.56 6.10 10.29
CA TYR A 29 5.88 6.63 9.11
C TYR A 29 4.61 5.83 8.83
N LYS A 30 3.54 6.53 8.46
CA LYS A 30 2.27 5.92 8.06
C LYS A 30 1.96 6.26 6.62
N GLY A 31 1.91 5.27 5.75
CA GLY A 31 1.34 5.46 4.42
C GLY A 31 -0.18 5.64 4.52
N TRP A 32 -0.78 6.42 3.65
CA TRP A 32 -2.24 6.59 3.62
C TRP A 32 -2.78 6.76 2.20
N ILE A 33 -4.08 6.47 2.03
CA ILE A 33 -4.87 6.85 0.85
C ILE A 33 -6.25 7.35 1.27
N LYS A 34 -6.66 8.45 0.63
CA LYS A 34 -7.97 9.10 0.80
C LYS A 34 -8.70 9.19 -0.52
N LYS A 35 -10.03 9.26 -0.48
CA LYS A 35 -10.90 9.45 -1.64
C LYS A 35 -11.76 10.71 -1.43
N PHE A 36 -11.90 11.49 -2.49
CA PHE A 36 -12.76 12.66 -2.56
C PHE A 36 -13.70 12.54 -3.76
N ALA A 37 -14.97 12.86 -3.57
CA ALA A 37 -15.94 12.99 -4.65
C ALA A 37 -15.60 14.19 -5.56
N PRO A 38 -16.17 14.29 -6.79
CA PRO A 38 -15.92 15.41 -7.69
C PRO A 38 -16.26 16.79 -7.10
N ASN A 39 -17.18 16.83 -6.13
CA ASN A 39 -17.55 18.03 -5.38
C ASN A 39 -16.64 18.33 -4.18
N GLY A 40 -15.55 17.57 -4.01
CA GLY A 40 -14.56 17.75 -2.93
C GLY A 40 -14.90 17.07 -1.61
N ILE A 41 -16.03 16.38 -1.48
CA ILE A 41 -16.41 15.71 -0.22
C ILE A 41 -15.54 14.47 -0.01
N GLU A 42 -14.87 14.37 1.15
CA GLU A 42 -14.07 13.20 1.55
C GLU A 42 -14.97 12.01 1.91
N ASP A 43 -14.66 10.82 1.37
CA ASP A 43 -15.34 9.57 1.75
C ASP A 43 -14.70 9.00 3.01
N VAL A 44 -15.14 9.48 4.17
CA VAL A 44 -14.64 9.04 5.48
C VAL A 44 -15.21 7.69 5.94
N THR A 45 -16.23 7.18 5.24
CA THR A 45 -16.93 5.94 5.62
C THR A 45 -16.24 4.72 5.02
N ASN A 46 -15.95 4.78 3.72
CA ASN A 46 -15.39 3.64 2.99
C ASN A 46 -13.90 3.78 2.70
N TRP A 47 -13.35 5.00 2.78
CA TRP A 47 -11.94 5.27 2.51
C TRP A 47 -11.19 5.65 3.79
N ASN A 48 -10.09 6.40 3.67
CA ASN A 48 -9.12 6.64 4.74
C ASN A 48 -8.40 5.38 5.18
N LYS A 49 -7.65 4.78 4.25
CA LYS A 49 -6.84 3.60 4.55
C LYS A 49 -5.47 4.04 5.04
N GLU A 50 -5.03 3.46 6.14
CA GLU A 50 -3.69 3.62 6.68
C GLU A 50 -2.88 2.34 6.48
N PHE A 51 -1.59 2.51 6.25
CA PHE A 51 -0.62 1.44 6.06
C PHE A 51 0.46 1.59 7.12
N THR A 52 0.32 0.79 8.18
CA THR A 52 1.27 0.66 9.27
C THR A 52 1.79 -0.77 9.28
N MET A 53 3.06 -0.95 9.65
CA MET A 53 3.58 -2.27 10.02
C MET A 53 3.84 -2.20 11.52
N GLY A 54 3.36 -3.21 12.25
CA GLY A 54 3.58 -3.31 13.67
C GLY A 54 5.08 -3.35 13.98
N HIS A 55 5.45 -2.72 15.09
CA HIS A 55 6.80 -2.65 15.63
C HIS A 55 7.51 -4.01 15.60
N ASN A 56 8.36 -4.20 14.58
CA ASN A 56 9.50 -5.13 14.52
C ASN A 56 10.42 -4.69 13.36
N GLY A 57 10.63 -3.37 13.30
CA GLY A 57 11.72 -2.72 12.58
C GLY A 57 11.50 -2.32 11.12
N GLY A 58 10.45 -2.77 10.45
CA GLY A 58 10.17 -2.34 9.07
C GLY A 58 9.37 -1.04 9.05
N ILE A 59 9.91 0.04 8.49
CA ILE A 59 9.20 1.32 8.35
C ILE A 59 8.47 1.31 7.00
N TYR A 60 7.14 1.45 6.94
CA TYR A 60 6.50 1.81 5.66
C TYR A 60 6.77 3.28 5.37
N THR A 61 7.60 3.56 4.37
CA THR A 61 8.09 4.92 4.15
C THR A 61 7.07 5.78 3.41
N ALA A 62 6.21 5.21 2.54
CA ALA A 62 5.12 5.94 1.89
C ALA A 62 4.18 5.01 1.12
N ALA A 63 2.88 5.36 1.08
CA ALA A 63 2.04 5.03 -0.06
C ALA A 63 2.46 5.97 -1.20
N GLN A 64 3.28 5.50 -2.12
CA GLN A 64 3.99 6.34 -3.09
C GLN A 64 3.20 6.59 -4.36
N ARG A 65 2.37 5.61 -4.77
CA ARG A 65 1.63 5.65 -6.02
C ARG A 65 0.25 5.05 -5.84
N VAL A 66 -0.70 5.66 -6.52
CA VAL A 66 -2.04 5.11 -6.74
C VAL A 66 -2.27 4.91 -8.23
N ALA A 67 -2.85 3.77 -8.60
CA ALA A 67 -3.30 3.48 -9.96
C ALA A 67 -4.72 2.90 -9.91
N ILE A 68 -5.51 3.20 -10.91
CA ILE A 68 -6.90 2.75 -11.03
C ILE A 68 -7.01 1.91 -12.29
N SER A 69 -7.55 0.70 -12.16
CA SER A 69 -7.76 -0.18 -13.29
C SER A 69 -8.92 0.34 -14.15
N PRO A 70 -8.72 0.51 -15.47
CA PRO A 70 -9.76 1.03 -16.35
C PRO A 70 -10.87 -0.01 -16.61
N THR A 71 -10.65 -1.29 -16.30
CA THR A 71 -11.61 -2.37 -16.60
C THR A 71 -12.60 -2.62 -15.47
N ASP A 72 -12.12 -2.62 -14.23
CA ASP A 72 -12.91 -2.98 -13.04
C ASP A 72 -12.94 -1.86 -11.98
N GLY A 73 -12.29 -0.73 -12.23
CA GLY A 73 -12.20 0.39 -11.28
C GLY A 73 -11.41 0.06 -10.01
N ALA A 74 -10.68 -1.05 -9.96
CA ALA A 74 -9.92 -1.42 -8.78
C ALA A 74 -8.76 -0.47 -8.53
N ILE A 75 -8.50 -0.19 -7.25
CA ILE A 75 -7.51 0.78 -6.80
C ILE A 75 -6.29 0.02 -6.30
N TYR A 76 -5.15 0.32 -6.87
CA TYR A 76 -3.85 -0.24 -6.50
C TYR A 76 -3.04 0.84 -5.80
N VAL A 77 -2.54 0.53 -4.61
CA VAL A 77 -1.66 1.40 -3.86
C VAL A 77 -0.33 0.71 -3.69
N GLY A 78 0.73 1.36 -4.14
CA GLY A 78 2.09 0.86 -4.07
C GLY A 78 2.96 1.72 -3.17
N GLY A 79 3.91 1.09 -2.51
CA GLY A 79 4.87 1.77 -1.67
C GLY A 79 6.09 0.93 -1.37
N THR A 80 6.96 1.49 -0.54
CA THR A 80 8.15 0.78 -0.04
C THR A 80 8.09 0.61 1.47
N THR A 81 8.73 -0.45 1.96
CA THR A 81 9.19 -0.56 3.34
C THR A 81 10.68 -0.27 3.36
N GLN A 82 11.12 0.60 4.26
CA GLN A 82 12.48 0.53 4.75
C GLN A 82 12.64 -0.75 5.57
N PRO A 83 13.73 -1.48 5.35
CA PRO A 83 14.08 -2.61 6.19
C PRO A 83 14.38 -2.17 7.64
N VAL A 84 14.26 -3.13 8.56
CA VAL A 84 14.88 -3.04 9.89
C VAL A 84 16.35 -2.68 9.76
N PHE A 85 16.80 -1.78 10.64
CA PHE A 85 18.21 -1.47 10.91
C PHE A 85 19.09 -2.67 10.56
N ASN A 86 20.03 -2.51 9.62
CA ASN A 86 21.04 -3.49 9.14
C ASN A 86 20.74 -4.37 7.92
N SER A 87 19.58 -4.29 7.25
CA SER A 87 19.43 -4.95 5.94
C SER A 87 19.36 -3.94 4.79
N SER A 88 20.10 -4.17 3.72
CA SER A 88 20.16 -3.28 2.54
C SER A 88 18.95 -3.43 1.60
N GLN A 89 17.86 -4.06 2.05
CA GLN A 89 16.77 -4.48 1.17
C GLN A 89 15.51 -3.66 1.41
N ASN A 90 15.31 -2.61 0.61
CA ASN A 90 13.97 -2.05 0.43
C ASN A 90 13.06 -3.15 -0.12
N HIS A 91 11.91 -3.35 0.54
CA HIS A 91 10.83 -4.18 -0.02
C HIS A 91 9.77 -3.26 -0.61
N PHE A 92 9.18 -3.69 -1.71
CA PHE A 92 7.96 -3.07 -2.21
C PHE A 92 6.75 -3.82 -1.64
N TRP A 93 5.63 -3.12 -1.60
CA TRP A 93 4.32 -3.69 -1.36
C TRP A 93 3.31 -3.10 -2.35
N ILE A 94 2.29 -3.89 -2.68
CA ILE A 94 1.15 -3.46 -3.49
C ILE A 94 -0.12 -4.02 -2.87
N LYS A 95 -1.04 -3.12 -2.52
CA LYS A 95 -2.39 -3.43 -2.04
C LYS A 95 -3.41 -3.12 -3.12
N LYS A 96 -4.50 -3.89 -3.15
CA LYS A 96 -5.62 -3.72 -4.09
C LYS A 96 -6.89 -3.54 -3.28
N PHE A 97 -7.71 -2.58 -3.69
CA PHE A 97 -9.02 -2.30 -3.13
C PHE A 97 -10.06 -2.31 -4.23
N SER A 98 -11.28 -2.72 -3.91
CA SER A 98 -12.44 -2.41 -4.74
C SER A 98 -12.71 -0.90 -4.76
N SER A 99 -13.52 -0.42 -5.71
CA SER A 99 -14.01 0.96 -5.74
C SER A 99 -14.76 1.38 -4.47
N ASN A 100 -15.34 0.40 -3.77
CA ASN A 100 -16.01 0.55 -2.47
C ASN A 100 -15.05 0.47 -1.27
N GLY A 101 -13.72 0.44 -1.49
CA GLY A 101 -12.73 0.51 -0.41
C GLY A 101 -12.47 -0.80 0.32
N VAL A 102 -12.93 -1.94 -0.20
CA VAL A 102 -12.67 -3.27 0.40
C VAL A 102 -11.32 -3.80 -0.07
N GLU A 103 -10.41 -4.10 0.86
CA GLU A 103 -9.09 -4.68 0.53
C GLU A 103 -9.24 -6.11 0.00
N SER A 104 -8.59 -6.41 -1.12
CA SER A 104 -8.41 -7.79 -1.58
C SER A 104 -7.27 -8.44 -0.80
N THR A 105 -7.58 -9.34 0.14
CA THR A 105 -6.58 -10.02 0.98
C THR A 105 -6.30 -11.46 0.55
N VAL A 106 -7.24 -12.11 -0.15
CA VAL A 106 -7.09 -13.48 -0.67
C VAL A 106 -6.35 -13.45 -2.01
N ASN A 107 -5.27 -14.25 -2.14
CA ASN A 107 -4.42 -14.36 -3.34
C ASN A 107 -3.78 -13.05 -3.84
N TRP A 108 -3.89 -11.97 -3.06
CA TRP A 108 -3.42 -10.67 -3.46
C TRP A 108 -2.16 -10.22 -2.72
N ASN A 109 -2.22 -9.20 -1.88
CA ASN A 109 -1.12 -8.49 -1.21
C ASN A 109 0.29 -8.89 -1.66
N LYS A 110 0.81 -8.15 -2.65
CA LYS A 110 2.11 -8.44 -3.24
C LYS A 110 3.20 -7.75 -2.42
N SER A 111 4.24 -8.48 -2.06
CA SER A 111 5.45 -7.91 -1.49
C SER A 111 6.69 -8.67 -1.94
N ARG A 112 7.86 -8.03 -1.85
CA ARG A 112 9.14 -8.72 -2.13
C ARG A 112 9.37 -9.92 -1.21
N SER A 113 8.94 -9.86 0.06
CA SER A 113 9.15 -10.94 1.04
C SER A 113 8.32 -12.20 0.75
N GLN A 114 7.06 -12.06 0.31
CA GLN A 114 6.19 -13.21 0.00
C GLN A 114 6.66 -13.99 -1.24
N ASN A 115 7.22 -13.29 -2.23
CA ASN A 115 7.76 -13.92 -3.43
C ASN A 115 9.08 -14.67 -3.18
N TYR A 116 9.85 -14.29 -2.16
CA TYR A 116 11.11 -14.96 -1.82
C TYR A 116 10.88 -16.22 -0.98
N LEU A 117 10.02 -16.13 0.06
CA LEU A 117 9.71 -17.27 0.94
C LEU A 117 8.96 -18.40 0.21
N SER A 118 7.99 -18.06 -0.65
CA SER A 118 7.23 -19.06 -1.41
C SER A 118 8.07 -19.79 -2.46
N LYS A 119 8.98 -19.08 -3.15
CA LYS A 119 9.92 -19.70 -4.10
C LYS A 119 10.97 -20.55 -3.39
N LYS A 120 11.52 -20.09 -2.27
CA LYS A 120 12.50 -20.86 -1.49
C LYS A 120 11.88 -22.13 -0.89
N LEU A 121 10.66 -22.04 -0.35
CA LEU A 121 9.94 -23.22 0.17
C LEU A 121 9.62 -24.24 -0.92
N LYS A 122 9.15 -23.79 -2.10
CA LYS A 122 8.91 -24.68 -3.25
C LYS A 122 10.19 -25.37 -3.72
N ALA A 123 11.29 -24.62 -3.86
CA ALA A 123 12.58 -25.19 -4.25
C ALA A 123 13.12 -26.21 -3.22
N MET A 124 12.93 -25.96 -1.91
CA MET A 124 13.32 -26.94 -0.87
C MET A 124 12.46 -28.21 -0.89
N ILE A 125 11.17 -28.11 -1.25
CA ILE A 125 10.29 -29.29 -1.38
C ILE A 125 10.64 -30.11 -2.64
N GLU A 126 10.97 -29.44 -3.75
CA GLU A 126 11.34 -30.10 -5.01
C GLU A 126 12.71 -30.79 -4.94
N LEU A 127 13.66 -30.26 -4.16
CA LEU A 127 14.96 -30.88 -3.92
C LEU A 127 14.93 -32.01 -2.87
N ALA A 128 13.84 -32.14 -2.11
CA ALA A 128 13.63 -33.17 -1.10
C ALA A 128 12.84 -34.38 -1.63
N ARG A 129 12.65 -34.49 -2.95
CA ARG A 129 12.07 -35.61 -3.67
C ARG A 129 13.10 -36.20 -4.61
#